data_AF-A0A2M7DJG5-F1
#
_entry.id   AF-A0A2M7DJG5-F1
#
_cell.length_a   1.000
_cell.length_b   1.000
_cell.length_c   1.000
_cell.angle_alpha   90.00
_cell.angle_beta   90.00
_cell.angle_gamma   90.00
#
_symmetry.space_group_name_H-M   'P 1'
#
loop_
_entity.id
_entity.type
_entity.pdbx_description
1 polymer ?
#
loop_
_entity_poly.entity_id
_entity_poly.type
_entity_poly.pdbx_seq_one_letter_code
_entity_poly.pdbx_strand_id
1 'polypeptide(L)'
;MKTQIKHLFLGTSLLVISSIQAQLTFTIENYQNQELPLADILSADFMTGEITKWGHIDANGNASFSLEYDYMEKLLQEAEQQQKDAPEGWTLSFHTVGSKHECSSYGSENTIEIENPDARIFGLPPFFVGEEATQTNHGRMYIASNRDVANWLDSYQMDNAATGYYIEWIFVEKESTVKGNCSVLTMTGHQDEEVVISTVYNLNFEEGWNIMVFSIDEVFNSASGRVFLSKMTVSTSNFFDDDAQVFLINDD
;
A
#
# COMPACT_ATOMS: atom_id res chain seq x y z
N MET A 1 13.25 17.78 -71.30
CA MET A 1 13.56 16.45 -70.71
C MET A 1 13.43 16.59 -69.19
N LYS A 2 12.67 15.69 -68.56
CA LYS A 2 12.08 15.85 -67.22
C LYS A 2 13.11 15.81 -66.10
N THR A 3 12.99 16.78 -65.19
CA THR A 3 13.60 16.87 -63.86
C THR A 3 13.05 15.76 -62.95
N GLN A 4 13.91 15.05 -62.22
CA GLN A 4 13.50 14.21 -61.09
C GLN A 4 14.07 14.78 -59.80
N ILE A 5 13.18 15.20 -58.90
CA ILE A 5 13.45 15.46 -57.50
C ILE A 5 12.99 14.22 -56.74
N LYS A 6 13.91 13.52 -56.07
CA LYS A 6 13.58 12.45 -55.13
C LYS A 6 13.29 13.09 -53.78
N HIS A 7 12.02 13.10 -53.39
CA HIS A 7 11.61 13.47 -52.04
C HIS A 7 11.95 12.33 -51.08
N LEU A 8 12.80 12.63 -50.10
CA LEU A 8 13.05 11.81 -48.93
C LEU A 8 11.92 12.11 -47.92
N PHE A 9 10.96 11.20 -47.77
CA PHE A 9 9.97 11.27 -46.70
C PHE A 9 10.61 10.77 -45.41
N LEU A 10 11.03 11.70 -44.55
CA LEU A 10 11.41 11.41 -43.17
C LEU A 10 10.11 11.33 -42.37
N GLY A 11 9.57 10.12 -42.20
CA GLY A 11 8.41 9.87 -41.35
C GLY A 11 8.82 9.99 -39.89
N THR A 12 8.54 11.14 -39.27
CA THR A 12 8.57 11.30 -37.82
C THR A 12 7.45 10.45 -37.23
N SER A 13 7.80 9.29 -36.69
CA SER A 13 6.92 8.52 -35.82
C SER A 13 6.73 9.30 -34.53
N LEU A 14 5.60 10.01 -34.40
CA LEU A 14 5.12 10.46 -33.09
C LEU A 14 4.76 9.20 -32.29
N LEU A 15 5.67 8.75 -31.43
CA LEU A 15 5.31 7.93 -30.29
C LEU A 15 4.53 8.83 -29.33
N VAL A 16 3.21 8.80 -29.43
CA VAL A 16 2.35 9.27 -28.35
C VAL A 16 2.49 8.21 -27.27
N ILE A 17 3.39 8.43 -26.32
CA ILE A 17 3.36 7.72 -25.05
C ILE A 17 2.09 8.25 -24.36
N SER A 18 0.95 7.62 -24.62
CA SER A 18 -0.17 7.76 -23.73
C SER A 18 0.30 7.15 -22.42
N SER A 19 0.62 7.99 -21.43
CA SER A 19 0.74 7.56 -20.05
C SER A 19 -0.60 6.90 -19.69
N ILE A 20 -0.64 5.57 -19.76
CA ILE A 20 -1.80 4.82 -19.32
C ILE A 20 -1.83 5.02 -17.80
N GLN A 21 -2.68 5.94 -17.35
CA GLN A 21 -3.03 6.02 -15.94
C GLN A 21 -3.79 4.74 -15.61
N ALA A 22 -3.29 3.97 -14.64
CA ALA A 22 -4.03 2.80 -14.16
C ALA A 22 -5.19 3.33 -13.33
N GLN A 23 -6.41 3.20 -13.86
CA GLN A 23 -7.63 3.49 -13.12
C GLN A 23 -8.12 2.20 -12.48
N LEU A 24 -8.26 2.23 -11.16
CA LEU A 24 -8.81 1.15 -10.37
C LEU A 24 -10.26 1.47 -10.01
N THR A 25 -11.13 0.48 -10.11
CA THR A 25 -12.55 0.61 -9.77
C THR A 25 -12.95 -0.50 -8.83
N PHE A 26 -13.63 -0.15 -7.74
CA PHE A 26 -14.13 -1.10 -6.74
C PHE A 26 -15.43 -0.58 -6.12
N THR A 27 -16.19 -1.45 -5.46
CA THR A 27 -17.41 -1.06 -4.73
C THR A 27 -17.13 -1.12 -3.23
N ILE A 28 -17.50 -0.06 -2.50
CA ILE A 28 -17.36 -0.01 -1.05
C ILE A 28 -18.51 -0.78 -0.41
N GLU A 29 -18.17 -1.76 0.42
CA GLU A 29 -19.16 -2.60 1.08
C GLU A 29 -19.98 -1.77 2.08
N ASN A 30 -21.29 -1.98 2.10
CA ASN A 30 -22.23 -1.30 3.02
C ASN A 30 -22.27 0.24 2.93
N TYR A 31 -21.74 0.84 1.85
CA TYR A 31 -21.78 2.29 1.64
C TYR A 31 -23.22 2.86 1.61
N GLN A 32 -24.13 2.15 0.94
CA GLN A 32 -25.55 2.55 0.83
C GLN A 32 -26.29 2.53 2.18
N ASN A 33 -25.84 1.73 3.15
CA ASN A 33 -26.46 1.64 4.47
C ASN A 33 -26.10 2.84 5.38
N GLN A 34 -25.16 3.69 4.95
CA GLN A 34 -24.71 4.86 5.71
C GLN A 34 -25.24 6.19 5.16
N GLU A 35 -26.08 6.20 4.11
CA GLU A 35 -26.59 7.40 3.44
C GLU A 35 -25.49 8.43 3.08
N LEU A 36 -24.28 7.97 2.79
CA LEU A 36 -23.16 8.87 2.52
C LEU A 36 -23.35 9.59 1.16
N PRO A 37 -23.11 10.91 1.09
CA PRO A 37 -23.16 11.67 -0.16
C PRO A 37 -22.00 11.27 -1.07
N LEU A 38 -21.95 11.87 -2.27
CA LEU A 38 -20.75 11.87 -3.11
C LEU A 38 -19.51 12.24 -2.27
N ALA A 39 -18.54 11.34 -2.19
CA ALA A 39 -17.37 11.50 -1.33
C ALA A 39 -16.07 11.32 -2.11
N ASP A 40 -14.97 11.81 -1.54
CA ASP A 40 -13.64 11.70 -2.12
C ASP A 40 -12.79 10.72 -1.32
N ILE A 41 -11.86 10.06 -2.03
CA ILE A 41 -10.81 9.24 -1.41
C ILE A 41 -9.61 10.15 -1.19
N LEU A 42 -9.25 10.34 0.06
CA LEU A 42 -8.29 11.34 0.51
C LEU A 42 -7.16 10.68 1.29
N SER A 43 -5.98 11.28 1.28
CA SER A 43 -4.91 11.01 2.23
C SER A 43 -4.42 12.32 2.84
N ALA A 44 -3.88 12.26 4.04
CA ALA A 44 -3.28 13.42 4.71
C ALA A 44 -1.79 13.17 4.92
N ASP A 45 -0.96 14.14 4.55
CA ASP A 45 0.42 14.17 5.02
C ASP A 45 0.39 14.45 6.54
N PHE A 46 0.93 13.51 7.33
CA PHE A 46 0.92 13.62 8.79
C PHE A 46 1.76 14.80 9.32
N MET A 47 2.78 15.23 8.57
CA MET A 47 3.69 16.30 8.97
C MET A 47 3.13 17.67 8.61
N THR A 48 2.56 17.83 7.42
CA THR A 48 2.09 19.13 6.91
C THR A 48 0.57 19.33 7.08
N GLY A 49 -0.18 18.24 7.22
CA GLY A 49 -1.64 18.24 7.17
C GLY A 49 -2.21 18.45 5.76
N GLU A 50 -1.37 18.45 4.72
CA GLU A 50 -1.81 18.60 3.33
C GLU A 50 -2.66 17.41 2.90
N ILE A 51 -3.79 17.69 2.25
CA ILE A 51 -4.73 16.69 1.78
C ILE A 51 -4.51 16.42 0.29
N THR A 52 -4.31 15.15 -0.04
CA THR A 52 -4.23 14.69 -1.43
C THR A 52 -5.51 13.93 -1.78
N LYS A 53 -6.14 14.31 -2.89
CA LYS A 53 -7.29 13.60 -3.46
C LYS A 53 -6.82 12.55 -4.46
N TRP A 54 -7.24 11.32 -4.25
CA TRP A 54 -6.85 10.18 -5.08
C TRP A 54 -7.98 9.62 -5.94
N GLY A 55 -9.22 9.90 -5.56
CA GLY A 55 -10.37 9.28 -6.18
C GLY A 55 -11.69 9.87 -5.72
N HIS A 56 -12.76 9.26 -6.21
CA HIS A 56 -14.13 9.66 -5.96
C HIS A 56 -15.02 8.44 -5.80
N ILE A 57 -16.06 8.57 -4.97
CA ILE A 57 -17.06 7.56 -4.70
C ILE A 57 -18.42 8.11 -5.15
N ASP A 58 -19.06 7.39 -6.07
CA ASP A 58 -20.38 7.76 -6.56
C ASP A 58 -21.49 7.43 -5.54
N ALA A 59 -22.71 7.90 -5.81
CA ALA A 59 -23.87 7.67 -4.94
C ALA A 59 -24.27 6.19 -4.78
N ASN A 60 -23.73 5.28 -5.60
CA ASN A 60 -23.96 3.85 -5.47
C ASN A 60 -22.88 3.14 -4.65
N GLY A 61 -21.85 3.87 -4.20
CA GLY A 61 -20.68 3.31 -3.52
C GLY A 61 -19.61 2.77 -4.48
N ASN A 62 -19.69 3.08 -5.78
CA ASN A 62 -18.62 2.74 -6.71
C ASN A 62 -17.51 3.77 -6.59
N ALA A 63 -16.34 3.31 -6.17
CA ALA A 63 -15.13 4.08 -6.09
C ALA A 63 -14.34 3.98 -7.40
N SER A 64 -13.79 5.11 -7.81
CA SER A 64 -12.76 5.19 -8.83
C SER A 64 -11.51 5.85 -8.24
N PHE A 65 -10.38 5.23 -8.47
CA PHE A 65 -9.09 5.60 -7.88
C PHE A 65 -8.04 5.60 -8.99
N SER A 66 -7.22 6.64 -9.08
CA SER A 66 -6.20 6.76 -10.13
C SER A 66 -4.80 6.60 -9.55
N LEU A 67 -4.07 5.60 -10.04
CA LEU A 67 -2.64 5.47 -9.79
C LEU A 67 -1.87 6.22 -10.87
N GLU A 68 -1.17 7.26 -10.46
CA GLU A 68 -0.29 8.01 -11.36
C GLU A 68 1.00 7.24 -11.61
N TYR A 69 1.39 7.08 -12.88
CA TYR A 69 2.60 6.34 -13.25
C TYR A 69 3.87 7.10 -12.87
N ASP A 70 3.83 8.44 -12.91
CA ASP A 70 4.93 9.34 -12.56
C ASP A 70 4.97 9.71 -11.06
N TYR A 71 4.21 9.00 -10.22
CA TYR A 71 4.10 9.28 -8.79
C TYR A 71 5.47 9.32 -8.09
N MET A 72 6.34 8.34 -8.34
CA MET A 72 7.70 8.37 -7.76
C MET A 72 8.54 9.51 -8.29
N GLU A 73 8.40 9.88 -9.56
CA GLU A 73 9.16 11.02 -10.09
C GLU A 73 8.76 12.32 -9.37
N LYS A 74 7.45 12.53 -9.17
CA LYS A 74 6.94 13.67 -8.41
C LYS A 74 7.43 13.66 -6.95
N LEU A 75 7.30 12.52 -6.28
CA LEU A 75 7.73 12.38 -4.88
C LEU A 75 9.23 12.66 -4.73
N LEU A 76 10.06 12.23 -5.68
CA LEU A 76 11.49 12.50 -5.69
C LEU A 76 11.80 13.98 -5.93
N GLN A 77 11.09 14.63 -6.86
CA GLN A 77 11.25 16.07 -7.09
C GLN A 77 10.86 16.89 -5.86
N GLU A 78 9.78 16.52 -5.19
CA GLU A 78 9.34 17.14 -3.94
C GLU A 78 10.37 16.94 -2.82
N ALA A 79 10.86 15.71 -2.63
CA ALA A 79 11.88 15.41 -1.64
C ALA A 79 13.20 16.15 -1.89
N GLU A 80 13.64 16.26 -3.16
CA GLU A 80 14.81 17.07 -3.53
C GLU A 80 14.61 18.55 -3.21
N GLN A 81 13.38 19.06 -3.38
CA GLN A 81 13.07 20.44 -3.04
C GLN A 81 13.05 20.65 -1.53
N GLN A 82 12.40 19.76 -0.77
CA GLN A 82 12.37 19.82 0.70
C GLN A 82 13.76 19.67 1.32
N GLN A 83 14.63 18.84 0.73
CA GLN A 83 16.01 18.66 1.19
C GLN A 83 16.85 19.96 1.10
N LYS A 84 16.55 20.85 0.15
CA LYS A 84 17.25 22.16 0.03
C LYS A 84 16.89 23.10 1.18
N ASP A 85 15.68 22.96 1.70
CA ASP A 85 15.14 23.78 2.78
C ASP A 85 15.31 23.09 4.16
N ALA A 86 15.86 21.88 4.18
CA ALA A 86 16.07 21.10 5.40
C ALA A 86 17.18 21.70 6.30
N PRO A 87 17.07 21.59 7.64
CA PRO A 87 18.11 22.06 8.54
C PRO A 87 19.47 21.36 8.31
N GLU A 88 20.57 22.04 8.61
CA GLU A 88 21.91 21.47 8.46
C GLU A 88 22.05 20.14 9.23
N GLY A 89 22.59 19.11 8.57
CA GLY A 89 22.75 17.77 9.13
C GLY A 89 21.53 16.85 8.97
N TRP A 90 20.42 17.32 8.39
CA TRP A 90 19.27 16.47 8.05
C TRP A 90 19.35 15.95 6.62
N THR A 91 19.06 14.66 6.46
CA THR A 91 18.98 14.01 5.14
C THR A 91 17.69 13.22 5.05
N LEU A 92 16.93 13.44 3.97
CA LEU A 92 15.78 12.65 3.60
C LEU A 92 16.26 11.35 2.95
N SER A 93 15.74 10.22 3.43
CA SER A 93 16.00 8.91 2.85
C SER A 93 14.68 8.23 2.49
N PHE A 94 14.71 7.45 1.42
CA PHE A 94 13.61 6.60 1.02
C PHE A 94 13.84 5.19 1.55
N HIS A 95 12.75 4.50 1.87
CA HIS A 95 12.82 3.06 2.08
C HIS A 95 13.26 2.36 0.79
N THR A 96 14.01 1.28 0.97
CA THR A 96 14.39 0.36 -0.11
C THR A 96 13.74 -0.99 0.16
N VAL A 97 13.69 -1.85 -0.86
CA VAL A 97 13.19 -3.22 -0.69
C VAL A 97 13.95 -3.92 0.45
N GLY A 98 15.27 -3.71 0.53
CA GLY A 98 16.12 -4.23 1.60
C GLY A 98 15.72 -3.72 2.98
N SER A 99 15.58 -2.39 3.16
CA SER A 99 15.28 -1.82 4.48
C SER A 99 13.84 -2.08 4.94
N LYS A 100 12.89 -2.25 4.01
CA LYS A 100 11.49 -2.55 4.34
C LYS A 100 11.26 -3.99 4.78
N HIS A 101 12.09 -4.93 4.32
CA HIS A 101 11.97 -6.36 4.62
C HIS A 101 13.09 -6.90 5.50
N GLU A 102 13.79 -6.00 6.19
CA GLU A 102 14.81 -6.39 7.15
C GLU A 102 14.17 -7.08 8.36
N CYS A 103 14.71 -8.25 8.72
CA CYS A 103 14.33 -8.98 9.92
C CYS A 103 15.51 -8.96 10.90
N SER A 104 15.58 -7.92 11.73
CA SER A 104 16.71 -7.64 12.63
C SER A 104 16.33 -7.59 14.11
N SER A 105 15.19 -8.17 14.50
CA SER A 105 14.76 -8.23 15.89
C SER A 105 15.56 -9.23 16.73
N TYR A 106 15.72 -8.97 18.04
CA TYR A 106 16.34 -9.91 18.96
C TYR A 106 15.55 -11.23 18.99
N GLY A 107 16.26 -12.37 18.91
CA GLY A 107 15.62 -13.69 18.85
C GLY A 107 14.95 -14.00 17.52
N SER A 108 15.28 -13.27 16.45
CA SER A 108 14.75 -13.55 15.12
C SER A 108 15.50 -14.65 14.39
N GLU A 109 14.76 -15.47 13.66
CA GLU A 109 15.29 -16.36 12.62
C GLU A 109 14.98 -15.73 11.26
N ASN A 110 16.02 -15.50 10.46
CA ASN A 110 15.90 -14.81 9.19
C ASN A 110 16.52 -15.64 8.06
N THR A 111 15.69 -16.01 7.09
CA THR A 111 16.08 -16.71 5.86
C THR A 111 15.76 -15.90 4.60
N ILE A 112 15.54 -14.59 4.77
CA ILE A 112 15.16 -13.69 3.68
C ILE A 112 16.33 -13.50 2.72
N GLU A 113 16.06 -13.78 1.45
CA GLU A 113 16.90 -13.50 0.30
C GLU A 113 16.24 -12.38 -0.52
N ILE A 114 17.03 -11.36 -0.89
CA ILE A 114 16.55 -10.18 -1.60
C ILE A 114 17.38 -9.97 -2.86
N GLU A 115 16.71 -9.87 -4.00
CA GLU A 115 17.31 -9.40 -5.26
C GLU A 115 17.01 -7.91 -5.42
N ASN A 116 18.01 -7.12 -5.82
CA ASN A 116 17.94 -5.66 -5.93
C ASN A 116 17.48 -4.96 -4.61
N PRO A 117 18.17 -5.17 -3.47
CA PRO A 117 17.77 -4.63 -2.17
C PRO A 117 17.80 -3.10 -2.10
N ASP A 118 18.53 -2.44 -2.99
CA ASP A 118 18.64 -0.98 -3.05
C ASP A 118 17.52 -0.32 -3.87
N ALA A 119 16.64 -1.10 -4.51
CA ALA A 119 15.49 -0.56 -5.23
C ALA A 119 14.59 0.20 -4.26
N ARG A 120 14.22 1.43 -4.59
CA ARG A 120 13.32 2.24 -3.76
C ARG A 120 11.91 1.67 -3.79
N ILE A 121 11.26 1.69 -2.63
CA ILE A 121 9.92 1.14 -2.43
C ILE A 121 9.05 2.18 -1.70
N PHE A 122 7.82 2.34 -2.15
CA PHE A 122 6.87 3.27 -1.56
C PHE A 122 5.47 2.64 -1.49
N GLY A 123 4.87 2.61 -0.31
CA GLY A 123 3.47 2.22 -0.14
C GLY A 123 2.57 3.43 -0.15
N LEU A 124 1.36 3.30 -0.67
CA LEU A 124 0.37 4.38 -0.58
C LEU A 124 0.09 4.75 0.89
N PRO A 125 -0.19 6.03 1.18
CA PRO A 125 -0.60 6.43 2.51
C PRO A 125 -1.96 5.82 2.89
N PRO A 126 -2.30 5.79 4.19
CA PRO A 126 -3.65 5.46 4.62
C PRO A 126 -4.68 6.38 3.98
N PHE A 127 -5.77 5.79 3.51
CA PHE A 127 -6.87 6.52 2.90
C PHE A 127 -8.02 6.73 3.88
N PHE A 128 -8.69 7.85 3.74
CA PHE A 128 -9.98 8.09 4.38
C PHE A 128 -10.99 8.59 3.35
N VAL A 129 -12.27 8.37 3.65
CA VAL A 129 -13.38 8.84 2.84
C VAL A 129 -13.89 10.13 3.46
N GLY A 130 -14.05 11.17 2.65
CA GLY A 130 -14.43 12.47 3.18
C GLY A 130 -14.85 13.47 2.12
N GLU A 131 -15.15 14.67 2.58
CA GLU A 131 -15.45 15.83 1.75
C GLU A 131 -14.38 16.91 1.98
N GLU A 132 -13.54 17.17 0.99
CA GLU A 132 -12.48 18.19 1.09
C GLU A 132 -13.05 19.58 1.42
N ALA A 133 -14.15 19.95 0.77
CA ALA A 133 -14.77 21.28 0.92
C ALA A 133 -15.31 21.55 2.32
N THR A 134 -15.79 20.50 3.02
CA THR A 134 -16.39 20.61 4.36
C THR A 134 -15.47 20.09 5.46
N GLN A 135 -14.30 19.54 5.10
CA GLN A 135 -13.39 18.84 6.00
C GLN A 135 -14.07 17.73 6.80
N THR A 136 -15.08 17.10 6.22
CA THR A 136 -15.80 16.00 6.85
C THR A 136 -15.03 14.71 6.64
N ASN A 137 -14.75 13.97 7.72
CA ASN A 137 -14.21 12.62 7.69
C ASN A 137 -15.34 11.62 7.93
N HIS A 138 -15.49 10.65 7.03
CA HIS A 138 -16.45 9.56 7.14
C HIS A 138 -15.82 8.25 7.62
N GLY A 139 -14.49 8.17 7.74
CA GLY A 139 -13.77 7.01 8.24
C GLY A 139 -12.55 6.63 7.39
N ARG A 140 -11.73 5.71 7.91
CA ARG A 140 -10.58 5.14 7.22
C ARG A 140 -10.99 3.99 6.31
N MET A 141 -10.35 3.92 5.15
CA MET A 141 -10.62 2.92 4.12
C MET A 141 -9.59 1.80 4.18
N TYR A 142 -10.07 0.55 4.25
CA TYR A 142 -9.25 -0.66 4.24
C TYR A 142 -9.73 -1.62 3.17
N ILE A 143 -8.80 -2.33 2.54
CA ILE A 143 -9.12 -3.38 1.56
C ILE A 143 -8.71 -4.71 2.16
N ALA A 144 -9.70 -5.53 2.49
CA ALA A 144 -9.51 -6.77 3.21
C ALA A 144 -10.53 -7.82 2.79
N SER A 145 -10.28 -9.07 3.17
CA SER A 145 -11.22 -10.18 2.95
C SER A 145 -12.45 -10.12 3.86
N ASN A 146 -12.32 -9.48 5.03
CA ASN A 146 -13.39 -9.39 6.02
C ASN A 146 -13.20 -8.19 6.96
N ARG A 147 -14.29 -7.82 7.66
CA ARG A 147 -14.33 -6.66 8.56
C ARG A 147 -13.44 -6.82 9.80
N ASP A 148 -13.24 -8.04 10.30
CA ASP A 148 -12.42 -8.27 11.48
C ASP A 148 -10.94 -7.94 11.20
N VAL A 149 -10.44 -8.29 10.00
CA VAL A 149 -9.11 -7.87 9.54
C VAL A 149 -9.02 -6.35 9.39
N ALA A 150 -10.03 -5.70 8.81
CA ALA A 150 -10.06 -4.24 8.68
C ALA A 150 -10.04 -3.53 10.03
N ASN A 151 -10.84 -3.99 11.00
CA ASN A 151 -10.84 -3.47 12.37
C ASN A 151 -9.50 -3.68 13.07
N TRP A 152 -8.88 -4.85 12.90
CA TRP A 152 -7.56 -5.13 13.46
C TRP A 152 -6.51 -4.16 12.91
N LEU A 153 -6.51 -3.86 11.61
CA LEU A 153 -5.63 -2.85 11.01
C LEU A 153 -5.92 -1.44 11.56
N ASP A 154 -7.19 -1.08 11.70
CA ASP A 154 -7.63 0.22 12.22
C ASP A 154 -7.17 0.46 13.67
N SER A 155 -7.15 -0.60 14.47
CA SER A 155 -6.64 -0.57 15.85
C SER A 155 -5.12 -0.44 15.96
N TYR A 156 -4.40 -0.20 14.86
CA TYR A 156 -2.94 -0.30 14.79
C TYR A 156 -2.43 -1.68 15.25
N GLN A 157 -3.19 -2.73 14.90
CA GLN A 157 -2.90 -4.13 15.25
C GLN A 157 -2.92 -4.41 16.77
N MET A 158 -3.57 -3.54 17.55
CA MET A 158 -3.66 -3.67 19.00
C MET A 158 -4.80 -4.57 19.44
N ASP A 159 -5.90 -4.62 18.69
CA ASP A 159 -7.03 -5.51 18.97
C ASP A 159 -6.74 -6.96 18.58
N ASN A 160 -7.75 -7.83 18.72
CA ASN A 160 -7.65 -9.23 18.38
C ASN A 160 -7.44 -9.42 16.87
N ALA A 161 -6.37 -10.13 16.50
CA ALA A 161 -6.15 -10.52 15.12
C ALA A 161 -7.22 -11.53 14.66
N ALA A 162 -7.49 -11.52 13.35
CA ALA A 162 -8.39 -12.46 12.68
C ALA A 162 -7.73 -13.03 11.43
N THR A 163 -8.10 -14.25 11.05
CA THR A 163 -7.65 -14.84 9.79
C THR A 163 -8.35 -14.16 8.60
N GLY A 164 -7.66 -14.15 7.45
CA GLY A 164 -8.10 -13.43 6.26
C GLY A 164 -6.90 -12.82 5.54
N TYR A 165 -7.13 -11.78 4.75
CA TYR A 165 -6.04 -11.02 4.14
C TYR A 165 -6.40 -9.54 4.00
N TYR A 166 -5.37 -8.71 3.81
CA TYR A 166 -5.52 -7.33 3.38
C TYR A 166 -4.54 -6.99 2.25
N ILE A 167 -4.82 -5.89 1.57
CA ILE A 167 -4.11 -5.48 0.35
C ILE A 167 -3.52 -4.09 0.53
N GLU A 168 -2.27 -3.92 0.09
CA GLU A 168 -1.64 -2.60 -0.10
C GLU A 168 -1.12 -2.45 -1.52
N TRP A 169 -1.11 -1.22 -2.02
CA TRP A 169 -0.36 -0.89 -3.23
C TRP A 169 1.01 -0.37 -2.91
N ILE A 170 1.96 -0.84 -3.69
CA ILE A 170 3.35 -0.48 -3.53
C ILE A 170 3.93 -0.15 -4.89
N PHE A 171 4.59 1.00 -5.00
CA PHE A 171 5.45 1.31 -6.11
C PHE A 171 6.86 0.79 -5.83
N VAL A 172 7.47 0.13 -6.82
CA VAL A 172 8.87 -0.28 -6.78
C VAL A 172 9.61 0.29 -7.98
N GLU A 173 10.76 0.93 -7.73
CA GLU A 173 11.53 1.62 -8.78
C GLU A 173 12.06 0.67 -9.87
N LYS A 174 12.33 -0.58 -9.53
CA LYS A 174 12.90 -1.59 -10.41
C LYS A 174 12.42 -2.97 -9.98
N GLU A 175 12.39 -3.92 -10.91
CA GLU A 175 12.10 -5.31 -10.62
C GLU A 175 12.96 -5.82 -9.44
N SER A 176 12.32 -6.52 -8.49
CA SER A 176 12.97 -6.98 -7.26
C SER A 176 12.23 -8.19 -6.70
N THR A 177 12.91 -9.05 -5.94
CA THR A 177 12.27 -10.19 -5.28
C THR A 177 12.64 -10.24 -3.81
N VAL A 178 11.69 -10.68 -2.98
CA VAL A 178 11.92 -10.99 -1.56
C VAL A 178 11.34 -12.38 -1.28
N LYS A 179 12.20 -13.32 -0.88
CA LYS A 179 11.80 -14.70 -0.61
C LYS A 179 12.37 -15.17 0.70
N GLY A 180 11.62 -16.00 1.42
CA GLY A 180 12.09 -16.61 2.66
C GLY A 180 11.14 -16.33 3.82
N ASN A 181 11.64 -16.50 5.03
CA ASN A 181 10.87 -16.36 6.25
C ASN A 181 11.61 -15.49 7.27
N CYS A 182 10.86 -14.60 7.93
CA CYS A 182 11.26 -13.91 9.15
C CYS A 182 10.40 -14.44 10.28
N SER A 183 11.02 -14.91 11.37
CA SER A 183 10.29 -15.30 12.57
C SER A 183 10.81 -14.55 13.77
N VAL A 184 9.92 -14.01 14.59
CA VAL A 184 10.25 -13.20 15.77
C VAL A 184 9.48 -13.73 16.98
N LEU A 185 10.21 -14.05 18.04
CA LEU A 185 9.62 -14.40 19.33
C LEU A 185 9.07 -13.14 20.01
N THR A 186 7.79 -13.14 20.33
CA THR A 186 7.07 -11.99 20.88
C THR A 186 6.42 -12.33 22.21
N MET A 187 6.60 -11.46 23.20
CA MET A 187 5.91 -11.59 24.49
C MET A 187 4.44 -11.20 24.35
N THR A 188 3.54 -12.05 24.84
CA THR A 188 2.09 -11.73 24.86
C THR A 188 1.70 -10.74 25.96
N GLY A 189 2.59 -10.52 26.93
CA GLY A 189 2.32 -9.75 28.14
C GLY A 189 1.55 -10.53 29.22
N HIS A 190 1.20 -11.80 28.98
CA HIS A 190 0.60 -12.68 29.98
C HIS A 190 1.64 -13.61 30.60
N GLN A 191 2.16 -13.23 31.78
CA GLN A 191 3.23 -13.99 32.46
C GLN A 191 4.41 -14.23 31.49
N ASP A 192 4.85 -15.48 31.37
CA ASP A 192 5.93 -15.92 30.49
C ASP A 192 5.40 -16.52 29.17
N GLU A 193 4.15 -16.24 28.79
CA GLU A 193 3.57 -16.74 27.53
C GLU A 193 4.14 -15.98 26.32
N GLU A 194 4.72 -16.73 25.40
CA GLU A 194 5.35 -16.24 24.18
C GLU A 194 4.62 -16.78 22.95
N VAL A 195 4.64 -16.00 21.87
CA VAL A 195 4.18 -16.40 20.55
C VAL A 195 5.28 -16.14 19.54
N VAL A 196 5.51 -17.09 18.64
CA VAL A 196 6.37 -16.87 17.47
C VAL A 196 5.51 -16.26 16.37
N ILE A 197 5.89 -15.08 15.91
CA ILE A 197 5.29 -14.42 14.74
C ILE A 197 6.15 -14.77 13.53
N SER A 198 5.61 -15.52 12.57
CA SER A 198 6.28 -15.91 11.33
C SER A 198 5.69 -15.18 10.13
N THR A 199 6.53 -14.48 9.39
CA THR A 199 6.19 -13.84 8.12
C THR A 199 6.94 -14.51 6.98
N VAL A 200 6.19 -15.15 6.08
CA VAL A 200 6.71 -15.82 4.90
C VAL A 200 6.56 -14.90 3.68
N TYR A 201 7.68 -14.52 3.08
CA TYR A 201 7.71 -13.66 1.89
C TYR A 201 7.81 -14.49 0.62
N ASN A 202 6.94 -14.19 -0.34
CA ASN A 202 6.98 -14.65 -1.72
C ASN A 202 6.64 -13.47 -2.65
N LEU A 203 7.51 -12.47 -2.66
CA LEU A 203 7.33 -11.24 -3.41
C LEU A 203 8.15 -11.27 -4.69
N ASN A 204 7.47 -10.99 -5.81
CA ASN A 204 8.10 -10.76 -7.10
C ASN A 204 7.53 -9.44 -7.61
N PHE A 205 8.27 -8.35 -7.40
CA PHE A 205 7.87 -7.01 -7.78
C PHE A 205 8.27 -6.72 -9.23
N GLU A 206 7.34 -6.15 -9.99
CA GLU A 206 7.61 -5.49 -11.27
C GLU A 206 8.03 -4.03 -11.04
N GLU A 207 8.66 -3.41 -12.03
CA GLU A 207 8.86 -1.96 -12.02
C GLU A 207 7.50 -1.25 -12.09
N GLY A 208 7.28 -0.29 -11.17
CA GLY A 208 6.04 0.47 -11.07
C GLY A 208 5.11 -0.05 -9.96
N TRP A 209 3.80 0.05 -10.20
CA TRP A 209 2.77 -0.31 -9.22
C TRP A 209 2.56 -1.81 -9.12
N ASN A 210 2.59 -2.32 -7.89
CA ASN A 210 2.37 -3.70 -7.52
C ASN A 210 1.26 -3.77 -6.45
N ILE A 211 0.51 -4.88 -6.45
CA ILE A 211 -0.41 -5.22 -5.38
C ILE A 211 0.31 -6.18 -4.44
N MET A 212 0.36 -5.85 -3.16
CA MET A 212 0.90 -6.72 -2.12
C MET A 212 -0.25 -7.24 -1.25
N VAL A 213 -0.33 -8.57 -1.14
CA VAL A 213 -1.34 -9.29 -0.37
C VAL A 213 -0.71 -9.83 0.90
N PHE A 214 -1.31 -9.50 2.04
CA PHE A 214 -0.90 -9.94 3.37
C PHE A 214 -1.94 -10.90 3.92
N SER A 215 -1.68 -12.19 3.82
CA SER A 215 -2.56 -13.25 4.31
C SER A 215 -2.24 -13.61 5.75
N ILE A 216 -3.18 -13.40 6.65
CA ILE A 216 -3.10 -13.82 8.06
C ILE A 216 -3.56 -15.27 8.13
N ASP A 217 -2.58 -16.18 8.03
CA ASP A 217 -2.82 -17.61 7.90
C ASP A 217 -3.20 -18.25 9.24
N GLU A 218 -2.57 -17.80 10.33
CA GLU A 218 -2.75 -18.38 11.67
C GLU A 218 -2.75 -17.30 12.75
N VAL A 219 -3.56 -17.55 13.78
CA VAL A 219 -3.66 -16.73 14.99
C VAL A 219 -3.40 -17.56 16.24
N PHE A 220 -2.85 -16.91 17.27
CA PHE A 220 -2.57 -17.49 18.58
C PHE A 220 -3.54 -16.93 19.63
N ASN A 221 -4.21 -17.81 20.35
CA ASN A 221 -5.12 -17.44 21.45
C ASN A 221 -4.32 -17.45 22.77
N SER A 222 -4.03 -16.27 23.29
CA SER A 222 -3.35 -16.11 24.58
C SER A 222 -4.25 -16.51 25.74
N ALA A 223 -3.64 -17.01 26.82
CA ALA A 223 -4.34 -17.25 28.09
C ALA A 223 -4.97 -15.98 28.69
N SER A 224 -4.53 -14.78 28.28
CA SER A 224 -5.17 -13.50 28.64
C SER A 224 -6.52 -13.26 27.95
N GLY A 225 -6.86 -14.04 26.91
CA GLY A 225 -8.01 -13.82 26.04
C GLY A 225 -7.74 -12.93 24.83
N ARG A 226 -6.53 -12.35 24.70
CA ARG A 226 -6.11 -11.63 23.50
C ARG A 226 -5.72 -12.61 22.38
N VAL A 227 -6.03 -12.26 21.15
CA VAL A 227 -5.67 -13.03 19.96
C VAL A 227 -4.58 -12.30 19.18
N PHE A 228 -3.45 -12.97 18.99
CA PHE A 228 -2.28 -12.44 18.28
C PHE A 228 -2.19 -13.05 16.88
N LEU A 229 -1.65 -12.31 15.92
CA LEU A 229 -1.16 -12.89 14.68
C LEU A 229 0.00 -13.84 15.02
N SER A 230 0.02 -15.05 14.45
CA SER A 230 1.15 -15.97 14.61
C SER A 230 1.82 -16.32 13.28
N LYS A 231 1.07 -16.30 12.17
CA LYS A 231 1.64 -16.54 10.85
C LYS A 231 1.00 -15.66 9.78
N MET A 232 1.85 -15.09 8.94
CA MET A 232 1.46 -14.29 7.79
C MET A 232 2.23 -14.70 6.54
N THR A 233 1.55 -14.78 5.41
CA THR A 233 2.18 -14.90 4.09
C THR A 233 2.03 -13.58 3.35
N VAL A 234 3.12 -13.06 2.79
CA VAL A 234 3.14 -11.82 2.02
C VAL A 234 3.55 -12.12 0.59
N SER A 235 2.71 -11.74 -0.38
CA SER A 235 2.91 -12.07 -1.79
C SER A 235 2.51 -10.93 -2.72
N THR A 236 2.98 -10.96 -3.96
CA THR A 236 2.52 -10.04 -5.00
C THR A 236 1.36 -10.64 -5.78
N SER A 237 0.42 -9.80 -6.20
CA SER A 237 -0.69 -10.17 -7.09
C SER A 237 -0.80 -9.20 -8.27
N ASN A 238 -1.39 -9.68 -9.36
CA ASN A 238 -1.69 -8.87 -10.55
C ASN A 238 -3.17 -8.43 -10.61
N PHE A 239 -3.99 -8.93 -9.69
CA PHE A 239 -5.43 -8.68 -9.65
C PHE A 239 -5.91 -8.54 -8.21
N PHE A 240 -7.03 -7.84 -8.06
CA PHE A 240 -7.83 -7.93 -6.84
C PHE A 240 -8.44 -9.32 -6.76
N ASP A 241 -8.22 -10.02 -5.66
CA ASP A 241 -8.95 -11.25 -5.38
C ASP A 241 -10.46 -10.95 -5.29
N ASP A 242 -11.28 -11.87 -5.83
CA ASP A 242 -12.73 -11.68 -5.98
C ASP A 242 -13.47 -11.51 -4.64
N ASP A 243 -12.89 -11.96 -3.54
CA ASP A 243 -13.43 -11.81 -2.18
C ASP A 243 -12.90 -10.58 -1.43
N ALA A 244 -12.04 -9.76 -2.06
CA ALA A 244 -11.56 -8.52 -1.46
C ALA A 244 -12.70 -7.51 -1.40
N GLN A 245 -12.93 -6.95 -0.22
CA GLN A 245 -13.94 -5.95 0.04
C GLN A 245 -13.28 -4.67 0.54
N VAL A 246 -13.91 -3.54 0.24
CA VAL A 246 -13.48 -2.24 0.76
C VAL A 246 -14.35 -1.87 1.94
N PHE A 247 -13.73 -1.78 3.11
CA PHE A 247 -14.36 -1.43 4.39
C PHE A 247 -14.09 0.02 4.72
N LEU A 248 -15.14 0.71 5.15
CA LEU A 248 -15.05 2.01 5.82
C LEU A 248 -15.21 1.79 7.33
N ILE A 249 -14.17 2.15 8.09
CA ILE A 249 -14.15 2.07 9.55
C ILE A 249 -14.19 3.51 10.10
N ASN A 250 -15.24 3.81 10.86
CA ASN A 250 -15.47 5.16 11.38
C ASN A 250 -14.61 5.38 12.63
N ASP A 251 -14.04 6.57 12.75
CA ASP A 251 -13.50 7.04 14.03
C ASP A 251 -14.69 7.35 14.95
N ASP A 252 -14.96 6.48 15.94
CA ASP A 252 -15.92 6.74 17.02
C ASP A 252 -15.46 7.88 17.95
#